data_AF-A0A6I3D7M9-F1
#
_entry.id   AF-A0A6I3D7M9-F1
#
_cell.length_a   1.000
_cell.length_b   1.000
_cell.length_c   1.000
_cell.angle_alpha   90.00
_cell.angle_beta   90.00
_cell.angle_gamma   90.00
#
_symmetry.space_group_name_H-M   'P 1'
#
loop_
_entity.id
_entity.type
_entity.pdbx_description
1 polymer ?
#
loop_
_entity_poly.entity_id
_entity_poly.type
_entity_poly.pdbx_seq_one_letter_code
_entity_poly.pdbx_strand_id
1 'polypeptide(L)'
;MPRFSVKESRFTVDALDGETIVMDLLDGHLYLFEAGAAVLLGHILAGNNTEHIELTVEKTYGQEALMAFQNLLRGLVEKGVVIEVASNQDVISSESDWPATLGEIVVTEYDDMSSIITMDPIHDVDSGRGWPFEATA
;
A
#
# COMPACT_ATOMS: atom_id res chain seq x y z
N MET A 1 5.75 16.59 -11.85
CA MET A 1 5.54 15.16 -12.17
C MET A 1 4.93 14.51 -10.95
N PRO A 2 3.93 13.62 -11.11
CA PRO A 2 3.20 13.05 -9.99
C PRO A 2 4.14 12.18 -9.16
N ARG A 3 4.00 12.28 -7.84
CA ARG A 3 4.53 11.31 -6.89
C ARG A 3 3.36 10.77 -6.13
N PHE A 4 3.48 9.54 -5.69
CA PHE A 4 2.44 8.88 -4.93
C PHE A 4 2.96 8.53 -3.55
N SER A 5 2.12 8.69 -2.54
CA SER A 5 2.36 8.16 -1.20
C SER A 5 1.14 7.36 -0.77
N VAL A 6 1.32 6.43 0.17
CA VAL A 6 0.18 5.78 0.80
C VAL A 6 -0.58 6.79 1.67
N LYS A 7 -1.90 6.66 1.68
CA LYS A 7 -2.76 7.42 2.59
C LYS A 7 -2.68 6.82 4.00
N GLU A 8 -1.62 7.17 4.72
CA GLU A 8 -1.31 6.62 6.07
C GLU A 8 -2.43 6.80 7.10
N SER A 9 -3.33 7.76 6.90
CA SER A 9 -4.51 7.93 7.77
C SER A 9 -5.54 6.80 7.66
N ARG A 10 -5.47 5.97 6.62
CA ARG A 10 -6.41 4.87 6.32
C ARG A 10 -5.69 3.54 6.16
N PHE A 11 -4.51 3.55 5.55
CA PHE A 11 -3.79 2.33 5.25
C PHE A 11 -2.52 2.23 6.08
N THR A 12 -2.23 1.03 6.58
CA THR A 12 -0.91 0.70 7.12
C THR A 12 -0.18 -0.21 6.13
N VAL A 13 1.14 -0.07 6.06
CA VAL A 13 2.00 -0.84 5.16
C VAL A 13 3.04 -1.57 6.00
N ASP A 14 3.20 -2.87 5.74
CA ASP A 14 4.23 -3.69 6.35
C ASP A 14 4.97 -4.51 5.29
N ALA A 15 6.30 -4.54 5.36
CA ALA A 15 7.14 -5.25 4.41
C ALA A 15 7.76 -6.47 5.10
N LEU A 16 7.48 -7.67 4.60
CA LEU A 16 7.83 -8.95 5.21
C LEU A 16 8.40 -9.88 4.15
N ASP A 17 9.65 -10.32 4.32
CA ASP A 17 10.31 -11.35 3.49
C ASP A 17 10.18 -11.18 1.95
N GLY A 18 10.17 -9.94 1.46
CA GLY A 18 10.06 -9.63 0.03
C GLY A 18 8.63 -9.47 -0.49
N GLU A 19 7.65 -9.57 0.40
CA GLU A 19 6.25 -9.22 0.17
C GLU A 19 5.93 -7.88 0.83
N THR A 20 4.83 -7.26 0.41
CA THR A 20 4.30 -6.07 1.06
C THR A 20 2.83 -6.25 1.36
N ILE A 21 2.45 -6.04 2.60
CA ILE A 21 1.09 -6.10 3.08
C ILE A 21 0.58 -4.68 3.25
N VAL A 22 -0.55 -4.36 2.62
CA VAL A 22 -1.27 -3.10 2.82
C VAL A 22 -2.63 -3.40 3.41
N MET A 23 -2.90 -2.88 4.60
CA MET A 23 -4.16 -3.11 5.31
C MET A 23 -4.97 -1.83 5.37
N ASP A 24 -6.24 -1.90 4.96
CA ASP A 24 -7.23 -0.85 5.10
C ASP A 24 -7.84 -0.88 6.51
N LEU A 25 -7.54 0.15 7.31
CA LEU A 25 -8.01 0.26 8.69
C LEU A 25 -9.47 0.71 8.80
N LEU A 26 -10.11 1.11 7.69
CA LEU A 26 -11.52 1.49 7.67
C LEU A 26 -12.40 0.33 7.22
N ASP A 27 -12.12 -0.21 6.05
CA ASP A 27 -12.97 -1.25 5.43
C ASP A 27 -12.48 -2.68 5.73
N GLY A 28 -11.29 -2.82 6.31
CA GLY A 28 -10.72 -4.11 6.72
C GLY A 28 -10.22 -4.99 5.57
N HIS A 29 -10.07 -4.43 4.37
CA HIS A 29 -9.42 -5.11 3.25
C HIS A 29 -7.92 -5.26 3.49
N LEU A 30 -7.37 -6.43 3.17
CA LEU A 30 -5.94 -6.67 3.16
C LEU A 30 -5.48 -6.96 1.74
N TYR A 31 -4.44 -6.25 1.32
CA TYR A 31 -3.79 -6.41 0.04
C TYR A 31 -2.41 -7.01 0.27
N LEU A 32 -2.14 -8.17 -0.33
CA LEU A 32 -0.83 -8.79 -0.37
C LEU A 32 -0.21 -8.53 -1.73
N PHE A 33 0.95 -7.88 -1.74
CA PHE A 33 1.76 -7.61 -2.92
C PHE A 33 2.93 -8.57 -2.91
N GLU A 34 3.09 -9.34 -3.98
CA GLU A 34 4.12 -10.36 -4.10
C GLU A 34 5.04 -10.05 -5.29
N ALA A 35 6.27 -10.57 -5.23
CA ALA A 35 7.27 -10.49 -6.30
C ALA A 35 7.41 -9.06 -6.87
N GLY A 36 7.08 -8.87 -8.15
CA GLY A 36 7.25 -7.58 -8.83
C GLY A 36 6.33 -6.49 -8.29
N ALA A 37 5.16 -6.86 -7.77
CA ALA A 37 4.23 -5.90 -7.20
C ALA A 37 4.79 -5.27 -5.91
N ALA A 38 5.43 -6.06 -5.04
CA ALA A 38 6.07 -5.57 -3.82
C ALA A 38 7.22 -4.60 -4.12
N VAL A 39 8.06 -4.95 -5.11
CA VAL A 39 9.18 -4.10 -5.55
C VAL A 39 8.67 -2.76 -6.07
N LEU A 40 7.70 -2.79 -6.99
CA LEU A 40 7.12 -1.58 -7.59
C LEU A 40 6.44 -0.69 -6.54
N LEU A 41 5.70 -1.29 -5.61
CA LEU A 41 5.10 -0.56 -4.50
C LEU A 41 6.18 0.07 -3.63
N GLY A 42 7.24 -0.65 -3.27
CA GLY A 42 8.38 -0.11 -2.53
C GLY A 42 8.99 1.13 -3.19
N HIS A 43 9.18 1.11 -4.51
CA HIS A 43 9.66 2.28 -5.25
C HIS A 43 8.68 3.46 -5.22
N ILE A 44 7.37 3.19 -5.30
CA ILE A 44 6.34 4.23 -5.16
C ILE A 44 6.43 4.86 -3.76
N LEU A 45 6.48 4.04 -2.70
CA LEU A 45 6.49 4.50 -1.31
C LEU A 45 7.78 5.22 -0.92
N ALA A 46 8.90 4.89 -1.56
CA ALA A 46 10.15 5.63 -1.43
C ALA A 46 10.08 7.06 -1.99
N GLY A 47 8.95 7.44 -2.61
CA GLY A 47 8.73 8.78 -3.16
C GLY A 47 9.44 9.00 -4.49
N ASN A 48 9.79 7.92 -5.20
CA ASN A 48 10.40 8.03 -6.53
C ASN A 48 9.39 8.64 -7.51
N ASN A 49 9.92 9.37 -8.50
CA ASN A 49 9.11 9.90 -9.58
C ASN A 49 8.54 8.74 -10.42
N THR A 50 7.22 8.74 -10.63
CA THR A 50 6.54 7.72 -11.43
C THR A 50 7.13 7.59 -12.83
N GLU A 51 7.47 8.69 -13.50
CA GLU A 51 8.08 8.62 -14.84
C GLU A 51 9.45 7.95 -14.82
N HIS A 52 10.22 8.15 -13.74
CA HIS A 52 11.50 7.46 -13.57
C HIS A 52 11.32 5.96 -13.36
N ILE A 53 10.30 5.57 -12.58
CA ILE A 53 9.91 4.17 -12.41
C ILE A 53 9.50 3.57 -13.76
N GLU A 54 8.61 4.24 -14.50
CA GLU A 54 8.15 3.79 -15.83
C GLU A 54 9.32 3.58 -16.80
N LEU A 55 10.20 4.58 -16.92
CA LEU A 55 11.38 4.50 -17.79
C LEU A 55 12.32 3.36 -17.37
N THR A 56 12.47 3.11 -16.07
CA THR A 56 13.34 2.04 -15.57
C THR A 56 12.73 0.67 -15.84
N VAL A 57 11.42 0.53 -15.63
CA VAL A 57 10.67 -0.70 -15.90
C VAL A 57 10.67 -1.03 -17.39
N GLU A 58 10.38 -0.05 -18.25
CA GLU A 58 10.38 -0.22 -19.70
C GLU A 58 11.77 -0.64 -20.21
N LYS A 59 12.81 0.06 -19.75
CA LYS A 59 14.19 -0.20 -20.19
C LYS A 59 14.73 -1.56 -19.73
N THR A 60 14.35 -1.99 -18.52
CA THR A 60 14.95 -3.18 -17.88
C THR A 60 14.14 -4.44 -18.14
N TYR A 61 12.81 -4.34 -18.13
CA TYR A 61 11.90 -5.49 -18.19
C TYR A 61 10.97 -5.47 -19.42
N GLY A 62 10.96 -4.38 -20.19
CA GLY A 62 10.22 -4.25 -21.44
C GLY A 62 8.80 -3.70 -21.31
N GLN A 63 8.13 -3.56 -22.46
CA GLN A 63 6.83 -2.87 -22.57
C GLN A 63 5.69 -3.57 -21.83
N GLU A 64 5.72 -4.90 -21.74
CA GLU A 64 4.70 -5.67 -21.02
C GLU A 64 4.71 -5.36 -19.52
N ALA A 65 5.91 -5.30 -18.92
CA ALA A 65 6.08 -4.91 -17.53
C ALA A 65 5.65 -3.47 -17.27
N LEU A 66 5.92 -2.55 -18.21
CA LEU A 66 5.44 -1.16 -18.13
C LEU A 66 3.91 -1.09 -18.08
N MET A 67 3.23 -1.78 -18.99
CA MET A 67 1.75 -1.81 -19.01
C MET A 67 1.19 -2.41 -17.72
N ALA A 68 1.82 -3.46 -17.20
CA ALA A 68 1.40 -4.09 -15.96
C ALA A 68 1.61 -3.16 -14.74
N PHE A 69 2.72 -2.42 -14.69
CA PHE A 69 2.94 -1.36 -13.69
C PHE A 69 1.89 -0.25 -13.78
N GLN A 70 1.58 0.25 -14.98
CA GLN A 70 0.57 1.29 -15.17
C GLN A 70 -0.82 0.83 -14.73
N ASN A 71 -1.16 -0.43 -15.00
CA ASN A 71 -2.41 -1.04 -14.54
C ASN A 71 -2.45 -1.15 -13.00
N LEU A 72 -1.34 -1.58 -12.38
CA LEU A 72 -1.20 -1.62 -10.93
C LEU A 72 -1.40 -0.24 -10.31
N LEU A 73 -0.64 0.76 -10.78
CA LEU A 73 -0.70 2.13 -10.27
C LEU A 73 -2.11 2.71 -10.40
N ARG A 74 -2.76 2.52 -11.56
CA ARG A 74 -4.16 2.95 -11.75
C ARG A 74 -5.08 2.31 -10.73
N GLY A 75 -4.97 1.00 -10.50
CA GLY A 75 -5.78 0.28 -9.52
C GLY A 75 -5.58 0.80 -8.09
N LEU A 76 -4.34 1.13 -7.70
CA LEU A 76 -4.03 1.70 -6.39
C LEU A 76 -4.61 3.11 -6.20
N VAL A 77 -4.57 3.93 -7.25
CA VAL A 77 -5.15 5.28 -7.24
C VAL A 77 -6.68 5.19 -7.18
N GLU A 78 -7.31 4.31 -7.97
CA GLU A 78 -8.76 4.10 -7.99
C GLU A 78 -9.29 3.60 -6.63
N LYS A 79 -8.55 2.69 -5.97
CA LYS A 79 -8.86 2.23 -4.60
C LYS A 79 -8.49 3.27 -3.52
N GLY A 80 -7.82 4.36 -3.88
CA GLY A 80 -7.37 5.40 -2.95
C GLY A 80 -6.28 4.95 -1.97
N VAL A 81 -5.60 3.83 -2.26
CA VAL A 81 -4.47 3.30 -1.49
C VAL A 81 -3.31 4.29 -1.56
N VAL A 82 -3.03 4.77 -2.77
CA VAL A 82 -2.03 5.80 -3.02
C VAL A 82 -2.68 7.10 -3.47
N ILE A 83 -2.13 8.22 -3.02
CA ILE A 83 -2.58 9.56 -3.37
C ILE A 83 -1.46 10.35 -4.01
N GLU A 84 -1.80 11.22 -4.95
CA GLU A 84 -0.82 12.13 -5.54
C GLU A 84 -0.40 13.18 -4.50
N VAL A 85 0.92 13.34 -4.32
CA VAL A 85 1.49 14.36 -3.43
C VAL A 85 2.24 15.41 -4.25
N ALA A 86 1.88 16.67 -4.03
CA ALA A 86 2.58 17.80 -4.62
C ALA A 86 3.94 17.95 -3.93
N SER A 87 5.02 17.64 -4.66
CA SER A 87 6.38 17.81 -4.13
C SER A 87 7.09 18.97 -4.80
N ASN A 88 7.76 19.80 -3.98
CA ASN A 88 8.51 20.99 -4.39
C ASN A 88 10.03 20.75 -4.43
N GLN A 89 10.49 19.50 -4.22
CA GLN A 89 11.92 19.13 -4.23
C GLN A 89 12.14 17.77 -4.88
N ASP A 90 12.99 17.71 -5.90
CA ASP A 90 13.48 16.47 -6.52
C ASP A 90 14.37 15.70 -5.54
N VAL A 91 13.73 14.98 -4.63
CA VAL A 91 14.40 13.94 -3.84
C VAL A 91 14.45 12.72 -4.75
N ILE A 92 15.56 12.60 -5.48
CA ILE A 92 15.98 11.33 -6.07
C ILE A 92 16.41 10.49 -4.86
N SER A 93 15.48 9.71 -4.30
CA SER A 93 15.84 8.79 -3.24
C SER A 93 16.77 7.74 -3.85
N SER A 94 17.88 7.50 -3.16
CA SER A 94 19.01 6.65 -3.54
C SER A 94 18.54 5.35 -4.20
N GLU A 95 19.21 4.98 -5.30
CA GLU A 95 19.15 3.69 -6.02
C GLU A 95 18.54 2.56 -5.15
N SER A 96 17.22 2.43 -5.18
CA SER A 96 16.59 1.21 -4.68
C SER A 96 17.00 0.10 -5.65
N ASP A 97 17.66 -0.92 -5.13
CA ASP A 97 18.19 -2.03 -5.92
C ASP A 97 17.06 -2.69 -6.72
N TRP A 98 17.12 -2.53 -8.04
CA TRP A 98 16.22 -3.21 -8.96
C TRP A 98 16.65 -4.67 -9.12
N PRO A 99 15.75 -5.65 -8.95
CA PRO A 99 16.11 -7.05 -9.14
C PRO A 99 16.45 -7.34 -10.60
N ALA A 100 17.29 -8.35 -10.86
CA ALA A 100 17.64 -8.75 -12.23
C ALA A 100 16.41 -9.17 -13.06
N THR A 101 15.39 -9.72 -12.40
CA THR A 101 14.08 -10.03 -12.98
C THR A 101 13.00 -9.47 -12.07
N LEU A 102 12.04 -8.73 -12.62
CA LEU A 102 10.96 -8.13 -11.84
C LEU A 102 10.04 -9.18 -11.21
N GLY A 103 9.84 -10.32 -11.87
CA GLY A 103 8.85 -11.32 -11.49
C GLY A 103 7.43 -10.91 -11.90
N GLU A 104 6.45 -11.72 -11.51
CA GLU A 104 5.04 -11.41 -11.78
C GLU A 104 4.54 -10.28 -10.88
N ILE A 105 3.59 -9.49 -11.38
CA ILE A 105 2.91 -8.45 -10.61
C ILE A 105 1.63 -9.07 -10.05
N VAL A 106 1.74 -9.64 -8.85
CA VAL A 106 0.63 -10.32 -8.17
C VAL A 106 0.15 -9.46 -7.00
N VAL A 107 -1.15 -9.16 -7.00
CA VAL A 107 -1.84 -8.50 -5.90
C VAL A 107 -3.03 -9.36 -5.50
N THR A 108 -2.99 -9.89 -4.29
CA THR A 108 -4.07 -10.70 -3.72
C THR A 108 -4.86 -9.85 -2.73
N GLU A 109 -6.17 -9.78 -2.92
CA GLU A 109 -7.09 -9.05 -2.04
C GLU A 109 -7.84 -10.05 -1.15
N TYR A 110 -7.78 -9.82 0.16
CA TYR A 110 -8.50 -10.58 1.18
C TYR A 110 -9.52 -9.64 1.85
N ASP A 111 -10.79 -10.02 1.78
CA ASP A 111 -11.90 -9.32 2.42
C ASP A 111 -12.45 -10.07 3.63
N ASP A 112 -12.03 -11.31 3.89
CA ASP A 112 -12.51 -12.13 5.01
C ASP A 112 -12.34 -11.44 6.38
N MET A 113 -11.27 -10.66 6.57
CA MET A 113 -11.01 -9.92 7.82
C MET A 113 -11.88 -8.67 7.99
N SER A 114 -12.52 -8.17 6.93
CA SER A 114 -13.45 -7.03 7.02
C SER A 114 -14.57 -7.30 8.02
N SER A 115 -15.03 -8.55 8.09
CA SER A 115 -16.07 -9.00 9.02
C SER A 115 -15.63 -9.02 10.49
N ILE A 116 -14.33 -9.20 10.77
CA ILE A 116 -13.78 -9.32 12.13
C ILE A 116 -13.42 -7.94 12.68
N ILE A 117 -12.83 -7.05 11.87
CA ILE A 117 -12.52 -5.66 12.26
C ILE A 117 -13.80 -4.87 12.55
N THR A 118 -14.86 -5.10 11.76
CA THR A 118 -16.18 -4.47 11.99
C THR A 118 -16.96 -5.06 13.18
N MET A 119 -16.51 -6.20 13.74
CA MET A 119 -17.13 -6.84 14.90
C MET A 119 -16.57 -6.37 16.25
N ASP A 120 -15.58 -5.47 16.28
CA ASP A 120 -14.98 -5.04 17.53
C ASP A 120 -15.96 -4.18 18.39
N PRO A 121 -16.42 -4.66 19.56
CA PRO A 121 -17.36 -3.93 20.43
C PRO A 121 -16.70 -2.79 21.22
N ILE A 122 -15.38 -2.58 21.12
CA ILE A 122 -14.66 -1.58 21.92
C ILE A 122 -15.03 -0.12 21.59
N HIS A 123 -15.87 0.13 20.58
CA HIS A 123 -16.42 1.46 20.28
C HIS A 123 -17.72 1.79 21.04
N ASP A 124 -18.28 0.84 21.79
CA ASP A 124 -19.51 1.02 22.57
C ASP A 124 -19.23 1.29 24.06
N VAL A 125 -18.14 2.02 24.35
CA VAL A 125 -17.89 2.56 25.70
C VAL A 125 -18.69 3.84 25.88
N ASP A 126 -19.69 3.78 26.76
CA ASP A 126 -20.40 4.96 27.27
C ASP A 126 -19.38 5.99 27.76
N SER A 127 -19.27 7.12 27.05
CA SER A 127 -18.37 8.23 27.39
C SER A 127 -18.55 8.77 28.82
N GLY A 128 -19.65 8.44 29.50
CA GLY A 128 -19.89 8.77 30.91
C GLY A 128 -19.38 7.74 31.92
N ARG A 129 -18.91 6.56 31.50
CA ARG A 129 -18.48 5.48 32.42
C ARG A 129 -17.22 4.76 31.92
N GLY A 130 -16.11 4.99 32.60
CA GLY A 130 -14.86 4.27 32.36
C GLY A 130 -14.91 2.81 32.81
N TRP A 131 -14.10 1.97 32.17
CA TRP A 131 -13.86 0.58 32.55
C TRP A 131 -12.87 0.50 33.73
N PRO A 132 -12.97 -0.50 34.65
CA PRO A 132 -14.01 -1.54 34.80
C PRO A 132 -15.16 -1.13 35.73
N PHE A 133 -16.34 -1.71 35.51
CA PHE A 133 -17.46 -1.65 36.45
C PHE A 133 -17.25 -2.65 37.59
N GLU A 134 -17.22 -2.16 38.83
CA GLU A 134 -17.33 -3.04 40.00
C GLU A 134 -18.71 -3.71 39.99
N ALA A 135 -18.73 -5.04 39.85
CA ALA A 135 -19.93 -5.83 40.12
C ALA A 135 -20.23 -5.71 41.62
N THR A 136 -21.16 -4.82 41.98
CA THR A 136 -21.62 -4.70 43.36
C THR A 136 -22.45 -5.93 43.70
N ALA A 137 -21.95 -6.75 44.63
CA ALA A 137 -22.71 -7.81 45.31
C ALA A 137 -23.38 -7.24 46.57
#